data_AF-A0A8B6G2M8-F1
#
_entry.id   AF-A0A8B6G2M8-F1
#
_cell.length_a   1.000
_cell.length_b   1.000
_cell.length_c   1.000
_cell.angle_alpha   90.00
_cell.angle_beta   90.00
_cell.angle_gamma   90.00
#
_symmetry.space_group_name_H-M   'P 1'
#
loop_
_entity.id
_entity.type
_entity.pdbx_description
1 polymer ?
#
loop_
_entity_poly.entity_id
_entity_poly.type
_entity_poly.pdbx_seq_one_letter_code
_entity_poly.pdbx_strand_id
1 'polypeptide(L)'
;MIGTRTGMILDYSLRSRTCRVCVTARRMKKIPKVHTCRKNYSGSSKAMEADMVVQMVADARIKDKQLQASLSTLFSNYITQSEKLAKLESTQGNESFNNTVASKAPKNRHYGSSGSLGYRVAASVIQKNKGHKYLVDANRTAGLSPGVHTSKVSALRDLQYKKRKAIAITKKAKLRRLELKTER
;
A
#
# COMPACT_ATOMS: atom_id res chain seq x y z
N MET A 1 -5.70 -3.50 -2.92
CA MET A 1 -7.03 -4.05 -2.63
C MET A 1 -7.03 -4.61 -1.21
N ILE A 2 -7.93 -4.12 -0.37
CA ILE A 2 -8.08 -4.55 1.03
C ILE A 2 -9.38 -5.37 1.11
N GLY A 3 -9.34 -6.54 1.73
CA GLY A 3 -10.51 -7.37 1.96
C GLY A 3 -11.44 -6.72 2.98
N THR A 4 -12.73 -6.59 2.65
CA THR A 4 -13.73 -5.92 3.49
C THR A 4 -13.94 -6.64 4.83
N ARG A 5 -14.03 -7.97 4.81
CA ARG A 5 -14.24 -8.80 6.02
C ARG A 5 -13.01 -8.89 6.91
N THR A 6 -11.82 -9.01 6.31
CA THR A 6 -10.57 -9.28 7.05
C THR A 6 -9.75 -8.03 7.35
N GLY A 7 -9.94 -6.95 6.60
CA GLY A 7 -9.09 -5.76 6.64
C GLY A 7 -7.64 -6.01 6.17
N MET A 8 -7.37 -7.19 5.60
CA MET A 8 -6.05 -7.59 5.09
C MET A 8 -5.89 -7.18 3.63
N ILE A 9 -4.65 -6.93 3.22
CA ILE A 9 -4.32 -6.64 1.83
C ILE A 9 -4.30 -7.95 1.06
N LEU A 10 -5.15 -8.03 0.04
CA LEU A 10 -5.27 -9.17 -0.86
C LEU A 10 -4.29 -9.05 -2.03
N ASP A 11 -4.16 -7.83 -2.54
CA ASP A 11 -3.28 -7.53 -3.65
C ASP A 11 -2.86 -6.05 -3.60
N TYR A 12 -1.76 -5.70 -4.29
CA TYR A 12 -1.29 -4.33 -4.44
C TYR A 12 -0.55 -4.15 -5.76
N SER A 13 -0.71 -2.98 -6.37
CA SER A 13 0.10 -2.54 -7.51
C SER A 13 0.89 -1.28 -7.12
N LEU A 14 1.77 -0.82 -8.02
CA LEU A 14 2.55 0.38 -7.81
C LEU A 14 2.53 1.23 -9.07
N ARG A 15 2.11 2.50 -8.92
CA ARG A 15 2.20 3.50 -9.99
C ARG A 15 3.20 4.59 -9.62
N SER A 16 4.08 4.92 -10.55
CA SER A 16 4.99 6.04 -10.45
C SER A 16 4.93 6.91 -11.69
N ARG A 17 4.69 8.21 -11.48
CA ARG A 17 4.70 9.25 -12.53
C ARG A 17 6.09 9.72 -12.90
N THR A 18 7.02 9.65 -11.95
CA THR A 18 8.31 10.30 -12.07
C THR A 18 9.42 9.33 -11.71
N CYS A 19 10.51 9.44 -12.45
CA CYS A 19 11.78 8.83 -12.10
C CYS A 19 12.80 9.96 -12.03
N ARG A 20 13.47 10.15 -10.88
CA ARG A 20 14.43 11.23 -10.69
C ARG A 20 15.55 11.17 -11.74
N VAL A 21 16.04 9.98 -12.07
CA VAL A 21 17.09 9.80 -13.09
C VAL A 21 16.60 10.27 -14.46
N CYS A 22 15.40 9.87 -14.90
CA CYS A 22 14.82 10.34 -16.15
C CYS A 22 14.55 11.85 -16.15
N VAL A 23 14.03 12.39 -15.05
CA VAL A 23 13.72 13.83 -14.93
C VAL A 23 15.00 14.66 -14.98
N THR A 24 16.05 14.26 -14.27
CA THR A 24 17.35 14.95 -14.29
C THR A 24 18.00 14.87 -15.66
N ALA A 25 17.98 13.70 -16.31
CA ALA A 25 18.51 13.51 -17.66
C ALA A 25 17.79 14.41 -18.68
N ARG A 26 16.46 14.48 -18.64
CA ARG A 26 15.66 15.38 -19.46
C ARG A 26 15.99 16.85 -19.21
N ARG A 27 16.13 17.27 -17.94
CA ARG A 27 16.51 18.64 -17.57
C ARG A 27 17.90 19.00 -18.11
N MET A 28 18.84 18.07 -18.04
CA MET A 28 20.22 18.26 -18.50
C MET A 28 20.41 18.02 -20.01
N LYS A 29 19.35 17.67 -20.75
CA LYS A 29 19.41 17.25 -22.17
C LYS A 29 20.45 16.14 -22.43
N LYS A 30 20.60 15.21 -21.48
CA LYS A 30 21.52 14.06 -21.55
C LYS A 30 20.75 12.76 -21.60
N ILE A 31 21.38 11.72 -22.14
CA ILE A 31 20.84 10.36 -22.11
C ILE A 31 20.78 9.90 -20.64
N PRO A 32 19.64 9.33 -20.17
CA PRO A 32 19.56 8.80 -18.81
C PRO A 32 20.62 7.72 -18.57
N LYS A 33 21.30 7.81 -17.43
CA LYS A 33 22.16 6.71 -16.97
C LYS A 33 21.35 5.41 -16.89
N VAL A 34 22.00 4.27 -17.16
CA VAL A 34 21.36 2.95 -17.02
C VAL A 34 20.82 2.79 -15.60
N HIS A 35 19.52 2.53 -15.49
CA HIS A 35 18.85 2.31 -14.21
C HIS A 35 17.56 1.52 -14.40
N THR A 36 17.07 0.90 -13.33
CA THR A 36 15.75 0.25 -13.32
C THR A 36 14.66 1.31 -13.21
N CYS A 37 14.25 1.86 -14.36
CA CYS A 37 13.17 2.83 -14.40
C CYS A 37 11.84 2.18 -13.98
N ARG A 38 11.20 2.72 -12.94
CA ARG A 38 9.88 2.28 -12.47
C ARG A 38 8.76 3.26 -12.80
N LYS A 39 9.01 4.21 -13.70
CA LYS A 39 7.97 5.10 -14.22
C LYS A 39 7.04 4.28 -15.12
N ASN A 40 5.77 4.18 -14.75
CA ASN A 40 4.78 3.35 -15.44
C ASN A 40 3.38 4.00 -15.51
N TYR A 41 3.28 5.29 -15.19
CA TYR A 41 2.02 6.03 -15.23
C TYR A 41 2.22 7.44 -15.78
N SER A 42 1.34 7.87 -16.69
CA SER A 42 1.39 9.18 -17.34
C SER A 42 0.21 10.09 -16.96
N GLY A 43 -0.87 9.54 -16.41
CA GLY A 43 -2.08 10.30 -16.05
C GLY A 43 -1.94 11.18 -14.80
N SER A 44 -3.09 11.66 -14.29
CA SER A 44 -3.18 12.44 -13.05
C SER A 44 -2.96 11.58 -11.81
N SER A 45 -2.29 12.11 -10.78
CA SER A 45 -2.09 11.38 -9.52
C SER A 45 -3.42 10.93 -8.87
N LYS A 46 -4.52 11.65 -9.10
CA LYS A 46 -5.84 11.31 -8.57
C LYS A 46 -6.42 10.04 -9.20
N ALA A 47 -6.07 9.76 -10.45
CA ALA A 47 -6.58 8.61 -11.19
C ALA A 47 -5.71 7.35 -11.01
N MET A 48 -4.59 7.44 -10.28
CA MET A 48 -3.72 6.30 -10.02
C MET A 48 -4.43 5.19 -9.25
N GLU A 49 -5.20 5.52 -8.22
CA GLU A 49 -5.83 4.50 -7.38
C GLU A 49 -6.87 3.69 -8.16
N ALA A 50 -7.71 4.35 -8.96
CA ALA A 50 -8.69 3.69 -9.82
C ALA A 50 -8.00 2.82 -10.89
N ASP A 51 -7.01 3.36 -11.60
CA ASP A 51 -6.22 2.64 -12.60
C ASP A 51 -5.51 1.40 -12.00
N MET A 52 -4.99 1.55 -10.78
CA MET A 52 -4.39 0.44 -10.03
C MET A 52 -5.39 -0.66 -9.71
N VAL A 53 -6.61 -0.31 -9.31
CA VAL A 53 -7.67 -1.29 -9.04
C VAL A 53 -8.06 -2.02 -10.31
N VAL A 54 -8.23 -1.30 -11.44
CA VAL A 54 -8.53 -1.91 -12.75
C VAL A 54 -7.46 -2.92 -13.12
N GLN A 55 -6.18 -2.53 -13.04
CA GLN A 55 -5.08 -3.42 -13.35
C GLN A 55 -5.10 -4.65 -12.44
N MET A 56 -5.25 -4.47 -11.12
CA MET A 56 -5.21 -5.58 -10.16
C MET A 56 -6.37 -6.56 -10.34
N VAL A 57 -7.53 -6.08 -10.77
CA VAL A 57 -8.67 -6.93 -11.09
C VAL A 57 -8.41 -7.73 -12.36
N ALA A 58 -7.82 -7.12 -13.39
CA ALA A 58 -7.41 -7.82 -14.60
C ALA A 58 -6.29 -8.85 -14.33
N ASP A 59 -5.32 -8.47 -13.50
CA ASP A 59 -4.16 -9.27 -13.09
C ASP A 59 -4.50 -10.27 -11.97
N ALA A 60 -5.74 -10.26 -11.46
CA ALA A 60 -6.17 -11.14 -10.39
C ALA A 60 -5.80 -12.57 -10.78
N ARG A 61 -4.92 -13.18 -9.98
CA ARG A 61 -4.30 -14.50 -10.22
C ARG A 61 -5.33 -15.62 -10.07
N ILE A 62 -6.37 -15.58 -10.87
CA ILE A 62 -7.37 -16.61 -11.00
C ILE A 62 -6.78 -17.61 -11.98
N LYS A 63 -6.39 -18.78 -11.47
CA LYS A 63 -5.80 -19.86 -12.28
C LYS A 63 -6.79 -20.36 -13.34
N ASP A 64 -8.08 -20.21 -13.07
CA ASP A 64 -9.16 -20.56 -13.97
C ASP A 64 -9.45 -19.41 -14.94
N LYS A 65 -9.18 -19.67 -16.23
CA LYS A 65 -9.38 -18.71 -17.32
C LYS A 65 -10.85 -18.38 -17.56
N GLN A 66 -11.77 -19.32 -17.35
CA GLN A 66 -13.21 -19.05 -17.51
C GLN A 66 -13.70 -18.13 -16.40
N LEU A 67 -13.31 -18.41 -15.16
CA LEU A 67 -13.65 -17.55 -14.03
C LEU A 67 -13.02 -16.15 -14.16
N GLN A 68 -11.79 -16.06 -14.66
CA GLN A 68 -11.15 -14.78 -14.95
C GLN A 68 -11.91 -13.98 -16.02
N ALA A 69 -12.32 -14.62 -17.12
CA ALA A 69 -13.08 -13.98 -18.18
C ALA A 69 -14.44 -13.47 -17.68
N SER A 70 -15.21 -14.32 -16.98
CA SER A 70 -16.51 -13.95 -16.42
C SER A 70 -16.40 -12.82 -15.40
N LEU A 71 -15.39 -12.85 -14.52
CA LEU A 71 -15.14 -11.77 -13.58
C LEU A 71 -14.66 -10.50 -14.25
N SER A 72 -13.82 -10.60 -15.29
CA SER A 72 -13.40 -9.43 -16.06
C SER A 72 -14.59 -8.73 -16.71
N THR A 73 -15.54 -9.50 -17.28
CA THR A 73 -16.80 -8.96 -17.82
C THR A 73 -17.70 -8.35 -16.74
N LEU A 74 -17.78 -8.99 -15.57
CA LEU A 74 -18.54 -8.46 -14.44
C LEU A 74 -17.93 -7.14 -13.95
N PHE A 75 -16.61 -7.11 -13.76
CA PHE A 75 -15.89 -5.94 -13.28
C PHE A 75 -15.83 -4.84 -14.32
N SER A 76 -15.82 -5.10 -15.62
CA SER A 76 -15.89 -4.04 -16.63
C SER A 76 -17.13 -3.15 -16.47
N ASN A 77 -18.27 -3.73 -16.08
CA ASN A 77 -19.51 -2.98 -15.80
C ASN A 77 -19.38 -2.12 -14.53
N TYR A 78 -18.72 -2.65 -13.50
CA TYR A 78 -18.44 -1.89 -12.27
C TYR A 78 -17.36 -0.80 -12.49
N ILE A 79 -16.41 -1.03 -13.39
CA ILE A 79 -15.39 -0.06 -13.78
C ILE A 79 -16.03 1.13 -14.51
N THR A 80 -17.00 0.88 -15.41
CA THR A 80 -17.75 1.96 -16.07
C THR A 80 -18.57 2.79 -15.07
N GLN A 81 -19.02 2.17 -13.98
CA GLN A 81 -19.77 2.83 -12.90
C GLN A 81 -18.88 3.26 -11.71
N SER A 82 -17.55 3.18 -11.86
CA SER A 82 -16.62 3.36 -10.74
C SER A 82 -16.72 4.73 -10.08
N GLU A 83 -17.05 5.80 -10.82
CA GLU A 83 -17.28 7.14 -10.24
C GLU A 83 -18.48 7.18 -9.29
N LYS A 84 -19.53 6.40 -9.57
CA LYS A 84 -20.71 6.29 -8.69
C LYS A 84 -20.40 5.45 -7.45
N LEU A 85 -19.60 4.40 -7.62
CA LEU A 85 -19.19 3.48 -6.54
C LEU A 85 -18.12 4.07 -5.63
N ALA A 86 -17.26 4.95 -6.14
CA ALA A 86 -16.20 5.61 -5.39
C ALA A 86 -16.73 6.48 -4.23
N LYS A 87 -17.99 6.90 -4.28
CA LYS A 87 -18.64 7.73 -3.24
C LYS A 87 -19.13 6.94 -2.02
N LEU A 88 -19.08 5.61 -2.03
CA LEU A 88 -19.90 4.79 -1.12
C LEU A 88 -19.22 4.23 0.14
N GLU A 89 -17.93 4.47 0.40
CA GLU A 89 -17.30 3.97 1.64
C GLU A 89 -16.24 4.89 2.26
N SER A 90 -15.93 4.62 3.54
CA SER A 90 -14.86 5.28 4.29
C SER A 90 -13.47 4.92 3.72
N THR A 91 -12.76 5.92 3.17
CA THR A 91 -11.37 5.80 2.67
C THR A 91 -10.34 5.58 3.79
N GLN A 92 -10.76 5.55 5.05
CA GLN A 92 -9.87 5.46 6.22
C GLN A 92 -8.94 4.24 6.19
N GLY A 93 -9.41 3.10 5.65
CA GLY A 93 -8.59 1.90 5.51
C GLY A 93 -7.41 2.12 4.55
N ASN A 94 -7.67 2.74 3.41
CA ASN A 94 -6.68 3.08 2.39
C ASN A 94 -5.72 4.16 2.89
N GLU A 95 -6.23 5.20 3.54
CA GLU A 95 -5.41 6.26 4.15
C GLU A 95 -4.47 5.69 5.22
N SER A 96 -4.98 4.81 6.09
CA SER A 96 -4.17 4.12 7.10
C SER A 96 -3.05 3.28 6.47
N PHE A 97 -3.34 2.58 5.38
CA PHE A 97 -2.34 1.81 4.66
C PHE A 97 -1.32 2.72 3.96
N ASN A 98 -1.77 3.77 3.27
CA ASN A 98 -0.92 4.76 2.63
C ASN A 98 0.04 5.43 3.62
N ASN A 99 -0.40 5.69 4.85
CA ASN A 99 0.47 6.17 5.93
C ASN A 99 1.56 5.16 6.31
N THR A 100 1.23 3.87 6.34
CA THR A 100 2.21 2.80 6.58
C THR A 100 3.22 2.72 5.45
N VAL A 101 2.79 2.85 4.19
CA VAL A 101 3.70 2.92 3.02
C VAL A 101 4.60 4.15 3.12
N ALA A 102 4.05 5.32 3.44
CA ALA A 102 4.80 6.57 3.59
C ALA A 102 5.87 6.49 4.70
N SER A 103 5.63 5.75 5.79
CA SER A 103 6.64 5.55 6.83
C SER A 103 7.86 4.75 6.35
N LYS A 104 7.69 3.83 5.39
CA LYS A 104 8.79 3.00 4.84
C LYS A 104 9.43 3.61 3.61
N ALA A 105 8.66 4.35 2.82
CA ALA A 105 9.07 5.05 1.62
C ALA A 105 8.63 6.52 1.68
N PRO A 106 9.26 7.35 2.54
CA PRO A 106 8.87 8.75 2.67
C PRO A 106 9.14 9.53 1.38
N LYS A 107 8.24 10.45 1.04
CA LYS A 107 8.25 11.21 -0.23
C LYS A 107 9.50 12.09 -0.40
N ASN A 108 10.16 12.47 0.69
CA ASN A 108 11.40 13.27 0.65
C ASN A 108 12.64 12.43 0.27
N ARG A 109 12.53 11.10 0.19
CA ARG A 109 13.61 10.20 -0.23
C ARG A 109 13.25 9.51 -1.53
N HIS A 110 14.24 9.37 -2.40
CA HIS A 110 14.05 8.74 -3.71
C HIS A 110 14.36 7.25 -3.67
N TYR A 111 13.33 6.40 -3.83
CA TYR A 111 13.47 4.94 -3.91
C TYR A 111 13.08 4.35 -5.28
N GLY A 112 12.62 5.20 -6.21
CA GLY A 112 12.07 4.78 -7.50
C GLY A 112 13.11 4.45 -8.58
N SER A 113 14.40 4.54 -8.29
CA SER A 113 15.50 4.22 -9.22
C SER A 113 15.95 2.77 -9.22
N SER A 114 15.45 1.95 -8.29
CA SER A 114 15.89 0.57 -8.11
C SER A 114 14.79 -0.31 -7.55
N GLY A 115 15.11 -1.59 -7.31
CA GLY A 115 14.35 -2.59 -6.57
C GLY A 115 13.75 -2.10 -5.24
N SER A 116 14.35 -1.10 -4.60
CA SER A 116 14.05 -0.66 -3.24
C SER A 116 12.58 -0.25 -3.01
N LEU A 117 11.96 0.51 -3.92
CA LEU A 117 10.57 0.94 -3.75
C LEU A 117 9.61 -0.25 -3.59
N GLY A 118 9.74 -1.25 -4.48
CA GLY A 118 8.95 -2.47 -4.42
C GLY A 118 9.11 -3.23 -3.10
N TYR A 119 10.35 -3.41 -2.63
CA TYR A 119 10.61 -4.09 -1.35
C TYR A 119 10.00 -3.35 -0.15
N ARG A 120 10.07 -2.01 -0.13
CA ARG A 120 9.48 -1.19 0.94
C ARG A 120 7.97 -1.31 0.98
N VAL A 121 7.32 -1.27 -0.18
CA VAL A 121 5.87 -1.42 -0.30
C VAL A 121 5.45 -2.84 0.10
N ALA A 122 6.15 -3.87 -0.40
CA ALA A 122 5.91 -5.26 0.00
C ALA A 122 6.05 -5.43 1.53
N ALA A 123 7.07 -4.82 2.14
CA ALA A 123 7.21 -4.84 3.58
C ALA A 123 6.04 -4.15 4.30
N SER A 124 5.47 -3.06 3.78
CA SER A 124 4.26 -2.43 4.33
C SER A 124 3.04 -3.33 4.21
N VAL A 125 2.92 -4.06 3.09
CA VAL A 125 1.83 -5.02 2.87
C VAL A 125 1.88 -6.14 3.89
N ILE A 126 3.03 -6.79 4.04
CA ILE A 126 3.18 -7.90 4.99
C ILE A 126 3.02 -7.40 6.43
N GLN A 127 3.53 -6.21 6.77
CA GLN A 127 3.30 -5.62 8.10
C GLN A 127 1.81 -5.40 8.40
N LYS A 128 1.02 -4.96 7.42
CA LYS A 128 -0.43 -4.78 7.61
C LYS A 128 -1.11 -6.13 7.89
N ASN A 129 -0.69 -7.18 7.17
CA ASN A 129 -1.32 -8.50 7.26
C ASN A 129 -0.87 -9.30 8.49
N LYS A 130 0.42 -9.28 8.84
CA LYS A 130 1.03 -10.11 9.91
C LYS A 130 1.48 -9.32 11.14
N GLY A 131 1.38 -8.00 11.13
CA GLY A 131 1.95 -7.14 12.19
C GLY A 131 3.46 -6.97 12.05
N HIS A 132 4.10 -6.42 13.08
CA HIS A 132 5.54 -6.15 13.12
C HIS A 132 6.41 -7.41 13.19
N LYS A 133 5.83 -8.55 13.61
CA LYS A 133 6.49 -9.86 13.55
C LYS A 133 6.94 -10.28 12.14
N TYR A 134 6.39 -9.67 11.08
CA TYR A 134 6.73 -10.02 9.69
C TYR A 134 8.24 -10.03 9.40
N LEU A 135 9.02 -9.18 10.06
CA LEU A 135 10.46 -9.08 9.86
C LEU A 135 11.20 -10.32 10.38
N VAL A 136 10.73 -10.87 11.50
CA VAL A 136 11.23 -12.13 12.06
C VAL A 136 10.91 -13.29 11.11
N ASP A 137 9.68 -13.34 10.60
CA ASP A 137 9.24 -14.37 9.67
C ASP A 137 10.00 -14.28 8.33
N ALA A 138 10.22 -13.07 7.83
CA ALA A 138 10.98 -12.83 6.60
C ALA A 138 12.43 -13.28 6.73
N ASN A 139 13.10 -12.95 7.84
CA ASN A 139 14.48 -13.39 8.09
C ASN A 139 14.56 -14.91 8.16
N ARG A 140 13.66 -15.56 8.91
CA ARG A 140 13.61 -17.04 8.99
C ARG A 140 13.43 -17.68 7.60
N THR A 141 12.52 -17.13 6.80
CA THR A 141 12.26 -17.64 5.43
C THR A 141 13.47 -17.46 4.53
N ALA A 142 14.24 -16.40 4.72
CA ALA A 142 15.49 -16.14 3.99
C ALA A 142 16.68 -16.95 4.52
N GLY A 143 16.49 -17.85 5.50
CA GLY A 143 17.59 -18.59 6.13
C GLY A 143 18.48 -17.73 7.04
N LEU A 144 18.02 -16.53 7.42
CA LEU A 144 18.77 -15.59 8.24
C LEU A 144 18.30 -15.64 9.70
N SER A 145 19.23 -15.46 10.63
CA SER A 145 18.87 -15.28 12.04
C SER A 145 18.11 -13.96 12.24
N PRO A 146 16.92 -13.97 12.85
CA PRO A 146 16.18 -12.75 13.15
C PRO A 146 16.91 -11.81 14.11
N GLY A 147 17.75 -12.36 15.00
CA GLY A 147 18.37 -11.63 16.11
C GLY A 147 17.40 -11.37 17.27
N VAL A 148 17.97 -11.26 18.47
CA VAL A 148 17.23 -11.05 19.72
C VAL A 148 16.55 -9.68 19.74
N HIS A 149 17.28 -8.63 19.33
CA HIS A 149 16.77 -7.25 19.34
C HIS A 149 15.58 -7.07 18.40
N THR A 150 15.67 -7.57 17.16
CA THR A 150 14.57 -7.52 16.19
C THR A 150 13.32 -8.20 16.74
N SER A 151 13.49 -9.38 17.34
CA SER A 151 12.40 -10.15 17.92
C SER A 151 11.73 -9.38 19.07
N LYS A 152 12.52 -8.84 20.01
CA LYS A 152 12.01 -8.02 21.13
C LYS A 152 11.28 -6.77 20.63
N VAL A 153 11.88 -6.01 19.71
CA VAL A 153 11.28 -4.78 19.18
C VAL A 153 9.99 -5.06 18.43
N SER A 154 9.94 -6.14 17.63
CA SER A 154 8.71 -6.52 16.92
C SER A 154 7.55 -6.80 17.87
N ALA A 155 7.79 -7.58 18.93
CA ALA A 155 6.78 -7.90 19.95
C ALA A 155 6.31 -6.64 20.69
N LEU A 156 7.23 -5.75 21.08
CA LEU A 156 6.90 -4.48 21.73
C LEU A 156 6.02 -3.60 20.85
N ARG A 157 6.32 -3.51 19.54
CA ARG A 157 5.54 -2.71 18.59
C ARG A 157 4.15 -3.28 18.38
N ASP A 158 4.01 -4.60 18.27
CA ASP A 158 2.71 -5.25 18.17
C ASP A 158 1.88 -5.05 19.45
N LEU A 159 2.50 -5.10 20.63
CA LEU A 159 1.83 -4.78 21.89
C LEU A 159 1.35 -3.32 21.94
N GLN A 160 2.20 -2.36 21.54
CA GLN A 160 1.82 -0.95 21.47
C GLN A 160 0.67 -0.71 20.48
N TYR A 161 0.69 -1.38 19.33
CA TYR A 161 -0.38 -1.31 18.34
C TYR A 161 -1.71 -1.83 18.92
N LYS A 162 -1.70 -3.00 19.58
CA LYS A 162 -2.89 -3.57 20.25
C LYS A 162 -3.45 -2.62 21.31
N LYS A 163 -2.59 -2.04 22.17
CA LYS A 163 -2.99 -1.06 23.19
C LYS A 163 -3.65 0.17 22.55
N ARG A 164 -3.03 0.77 21.53
CA ARG A 164 -3.58 1.93 20.82
C ARG A 164 -4.93 1.61 20.16
N LYS A 165 -5.06 0.42 19.55
CA LYS A 165 -6.32 -0.02 18.92
C LYS A 165 -7.43 -0.20 19.95
N ALA A 166 -7.14 -0.84 21.09
CA ALA A 166 -8.10 -1.01 22.17
C ALA A 166 -8.61 0.35 22.69
N ILE A 167 -7.71 1.29 22.94
CA ILE A 167 -8.06 2.65 23.38
C ILE A 167 -8.91 3.36 22.32
N ALA A 168 -8.55 3.29 21.04
CA ALA A 168 -9.25 4.00 19.97
C ALA A 168 -10.72 3.55 19.76
N ILE A 169 -11.06 2.32 20.17
CA ILE A 169 -12.42 1.78 20.06
C ILE A 169 -13.32 2.28 21.20
N THR A 170 -12.74 2.65 22.35
CA THR A 170 -13.50 3.09 23.54
C THR A 170 -14.39 4.30 23.25
N LYS A 171 -15.55 4.37 23.91
CA LYS A 171 -16.49 5.50 23.81
C LYS A 171 -15.80 6.82 24.15
N LYS A 172 -14.99 6.86 25.22
CA LYS A 172 -14.21 8.04 25.63
C LYS A 172 -13.30 8.56 24.52
N ALA A 173 -12.55 7.69 23.84
CA ALA A 173 -11.69 8.09 22.73
C ALA A 173 -12.46 8.50 21.47
N LYS A 174 -13.67 7.97 21.26
CA LYS A 174 -14.57 8.41 20.18
C LYS A 174 -15.16 9.79 20.46
N LEU A 175 -15.66 10.03 21.68
CA LEU A 175 -16.18 11.33 22.12
C LEU A 175 -15.12 12.42 22.05
N ARG A 176 -13.92 12.14 22.59
CA ARG A 176 -12.79 13.09 22.52
C ARG A 176 -12.43 13.49 21.09
N ARG A 177 -12.57 12.59 20.12
CA ARG A 177 -12.35 12.90 18.70
C ARG A 177 -13.43 13.81 18.11
N LEU A 178 -14.67 13.75 18.61
CA LEU A 178 -15.74 14.65 18.20
C LEU A 178 -15.53 16.05 18.80
N GLU A 179 -15.20 16.13 20.09
CA GLU A 179 -14.82 17.38 20.77
C GLU A 179 -13.69 18.11 20.03
N LEU A 180 -12.60 17.40 19.74
CA LEU A 180 -11.46 17.97 19.00
C LEU A 180 -11.78 18.38 17.55
N LYS A 181 -12.88 17.88 16.98
CA LYS A 181 -13.36 18.32 15.66
C LYS A 181 -14.20 19.58 15.76
N THR A 182 -14.95 19.77 16.85
CA THR A 182 -15.74 20.98 17.09
C THR A 182 -14.88 22.15 17.57
N GLU A 183 -13.72 21.87 18.17
CA GLU A 183 -12.71 22.87 18.57
C GLU A 183 -11.83 23.38 17.40
N ARG A 184 -12.03 22.87 16.17
CA ARG A 184 -11.28 23.25 14.96
C ARG A 184 -12.15 24.04 14.01
#